data_AF-A0AAV2GFD8-F1
#
_entry.id   AF-A0AAV2GFD8-F1
#
_cell.length_a   1.000
_cell.length_b   1.000
_cell.length_c   1.000
_cell.angle_alpha   90.00
_cell.angle_beta   90.00
_cell.angle_gamma   90.00
#
_symmetry.space_group_name_H-M   'P 1'
#
loop_
_entity.id
_entity.type
_entity.pdbx_description
1 polymer ?
#
loop_
_entity_poly.entity_id
_entity_poly.type
_entity_poly.pdbx_seq_one_letter_code
_entity_poly.pdbx_strand_id
1 'polypeptide(L)'
;MKARMMKLTIAFCYSICSVLIVAAAVTAAPIEDFKVEDGKVLVLDESNFDSAISTFDHIFVDFYAPWCGHCKRLAPELDKAAAIVAESKDAIVIAKIDAEKYRRLADKHDVDGYPTLKIFIHGVGMDYYGPRKADLLVRYLKKFVAPNVATLDSDSAIKEFVEGAGTFFPIYLGFGLDESTISNLAVKYKKKAWFAVAKGFSEDVMLQYNFDKAPALVSINPTYNEQNTFYGPFEEEFIDTFITQNFLPLAVPMNHDTLKILKDDKRKIVLTIVEDELEEKSRNLIKLLKAAASANRDLVFGYVGVKQWGEFADSFGDNGKKNLPRSVVWDGDEEYHVVLGSERMEEEDQGTQISQFLEGFRAGRTDKRQISGPSFMSFINSLIGVRLVYILVFLVGVFMLIQSICKEEPLTVGTRDSVDHTTTTTTASEGERTRDKED
;
A
#
# COMPACT_ATOMS: atom_id res chain seq x y z
N MET A 1 -36.73 78.75 -12.57
CA MET A 1 -38.01 78.10 -12.24
C MET A 1 -38.25 76.94 -13.20
N LYS A 2 -38.31 75.72 -12.63
CA LYS A 2 -39.02 74.51 -13.11
C LYS A 2 -39.07 74.26 -14.63
N ALA A 3 -38.04 73.63 -15.22
CA ALA A 3 -38.17 72.77 -16.42
C ALA A 3 -36.87 72.05 -16.87
N ARG A 4 -35.89 71.78 -15.99
CA ARG A 4 -34.63 71.13 -16.45
C ARG A 4 -34.04 70.07 -15.51
N MET A 5 -34.84 69.54 -14.59
CA MET A 5 -34.38 68.57 -13.58
C MET A 5 -35.37 67.42 -13.37
N MET A 6 -35.94 66.91 -14.46
CA MET A 6 -36.79 65.70 -14.41
C MET A 6 -36.73 64.93 -15.74
N LYS A 7 -35.53 64.46 -16.10
CA LYS A 7 -35.32 63.31 -16.99
C LYS A 7 -34.07 62.56 -16.53
N LEU A 8 -34.09 62.18 -15.26
CA LEU A 8 -33.50 60.91 -14.84
C LEU A 8 -34.51 59.82 -15.25
N THR A 9 -34.02 58.62 -15.53
CA THR A 9 -34.75 57.40 -15.96
C THR A 9 -35.04 57.32 -17.47
N ILE A 10 -34.60 56.22 -18.09
CA ILE A 10 -34.66 55.86 -19.52
C ILE A 10 -33.51 56.41 -20.40
N ALA A 11 -32.26 56.11 -20.02
CA ALA A 11 -31.13 56.05 -20.96
C ALA A 11 -30.03 55.09 -20.44
N PHE A 12 -30.44 54.06 -19.72
CA PHE A 12 -29.57 53.05 -19.11
C PHE A 12 -30.07 51.68 -19.62
N CYS A 13 -29.81 51.35 -20.89
CA CYS A 13 -30.04 49.98 -21.38
C CYS A 13 -29.38 49.56 -22.71
N TYR A 14 -28.67 50.42 -23.46
CA TYR A 14 -28.15 49.99 -24.78
C TYR A 14 -26.76 50.52 -25.15
N SER A 15 -25.83 50.62 -24.19
CA SER A 15 -24.44 50.98 -24.53
C SER A 15 -23.40 50.45 -23.55
N ILE A 16 -23.50 49.18 -23.15
CA ILE A 16 -22.38 48.38 -22.59
C ILE A 16 -22.61 46.92 -22.99
N CYS A 17 -22.43 46.58 -24.26
CA CYS A 17 -22.44 45.17 -24.71
C CYS A 17 -21.53 44.96 -25.92
N SER A 18 -20.29 45.42 -25.78
CA SER A 18 -19.22 45.12 -26.74
C SER A 18 -17.88 45.12 -26.01
N VAL A 19 -17.81 44.32 -24.93
CA VAL A 19 -16.54 43.78 -24.46
C VAL A 19 -16.27 42.55 -25.32
N LEU A 20 -15.15 42.59 -26.05
CA LEU A 20 -14.67 41.52 -26.89
C LEU A 20 -14.67 40.19 -26.12
N ILE A 21 -15.54 39.28 -26.53
CA ILE A 21 -15.29 37.85 -26.38
C ILE A 21 -14.15 37.55 -27.36
N VAL A 22 -12.90 37.64 -26.89
CA VAL A 22 -11.84 36.85 -27.50
C VAL A 22 -12.19 35.41 -27.13
N ALA A 23 -12.98 34.77 -27.98
CA ALA A 23 -13.07 33.33 -28.00
C ALA A 23 -11.65 32.87 -28.35
N ALA A 24 -10.86 32.57 -27.32
CA ALA A 24 -9.80 31.61 -27.48
C ALA A 24 -10.51 30.34 -27.92
N ALA A 25 -10.56 30.11 -29.24
CA ALA A 25 -10.79 28.80 -29.77
C ALA A 25 -9.68 27.95 -29.20
N VAL A 26 -9.96 27.29 -28.07
CA VAL A 26 -9.27 26.07 -27.71
C VAL A 26 -9.59 25.16 -28.87
N THR A 27 -8.69 25.12 -29.84
CA THR A 27 -8.66 24.05 -30.82
C THR A 27 -8.53 22.79 -29.97
N ALA A 28 -9.64 22.07 -29.81
CA ALA A 28 -9.58 20.69 -29.37
C ALA A 28 -8.57 20.04 -30.31
N ALA A 29 -7.40 19.68 -29.78
CA ALA A 29 -6.44 18.90 -30.52
C ALA A 29 -7.19 17.69 -31.08
N PRO A 30 -6.93 17.27 -32.33
CA PRO A 30 -7.54 16.05 -32.84
C PRO A 30 -7.28 14.95 -31.83
N ILE A 31 -8.34 14.24 -31.41
CA ILE A 31 -8.23 13.03 -30.61
C ILE A 31 -7.27 12.13 -31.40
N GLU A 32 -6.06 11.92 -30.89
CA GLU A 32 -5.20 10.91 -31.48
C GLU A 32 -5.96 9.59 -31.40
N ASP A 33 -6.14 8.94 -32.55
CA ASP A 33 -6.66 7.58 -32.60
C ASP A 33 -5.64 6.68 -31.90
N PHE A 34 -5.81 6.49 -30.59
CA PHE A 34 -5.11 5.44 -29.86
C PHE A 34 -5.53 4.12 -30.48
N LYS A 35 -4.66 3.54 -31.31
CA LYS A 35 -4.79 2.14 -31.73
C LYS A 35 -4.43 1.26 -30.56
N VAL A 36 -5.34 1.15 -29.59
CA VAL A 36 -5.32 0.07 -28.62
C VAL A 36 -5.64 -1.18 -29.42
N GLU A 37 -4.61 -1.90 -29.83
CA GLU A 37 -4.81 -3.24 -30.36
C GLU A 37 -5.34 -4.09 -29.20
N ASP A 38 -6.55 -4.64 -29.34
CA ASP A 38 -7.21 -5.44 -28.30
C ASP A 38 -6.23 -6.47 -27.72
N GLY A 39 -6.03 -6.39 -26.40
CA GLY A 39 -5.17 -7.30 -25.65
C GLY A 39 -3.68 -6.96 -25.63
N LYS A 40 -3.25 -5.78 -26.12
CA LYS A 40 -1.85 -5.35 -26.08
C LYS A 40 -1.59 -4.16 -25.17
N VAL A 41 -0.37 -4.11 -24.63
CA VAL A 41 0.10 -2.97 -23.85
C VAL A 41 0.30 -1.76 -24.77
N LEU A 42 -0.39 -0.66 -24.45
CA LEU A 42 -0.25 0.61 -25.14
C LEU A 42 1.14 1.21 -24.90
N VAL A 43 1.83 1.57 -25.99
CA VAL A 43 3.15 2.23 -25.91
C VAL A 43 2.96 3.73 -25.93
N LEU A 44 3.42 4.40 -24.88
CA LEU A 44 3.34 5.84 -24.74
C LEU A 44 4.71 6.51 -24.97
N ASP A 45 4.66 7.77 -25.36
CA ASP A 45 5.78 8.69 -25.44
C ASP A 45 5.37 10.11 -24.98
N GLU A 46 6.30 11.06 -25.01
CA GLU A 46 6.03 12.45 -24.61
C GLU A 46 4.93 13.13 -25.44
N SER A 47 4.69 12.71 -26.69
CA SER A 47 3.72 13.35 -27.57
C SER A 47 2.29 12.89 -27.32
N ASN A 48 2.10 11.64 -26.89
CA ASN A 48 0.77 11.04 -26.72
C ASN A 48 0.35 10.80 -25.26
N PHE A 49 1.27 10.94 -24.28
CA PHE A 49 1.00 10.59 -22.90
C PHE A 49 -0.15 11.41 -22.28
N ASP A 50 -0.08 12.74 -22.37
CA ASP A 50 -1.08 13.63 -21.77
C ASP A 50 -2.46 13.40 -22.42
N SER A 51 -2.49 13.16 -23.73
CA SER A 51 -3.69 12.77 -24.47
C SER A 51 -4.24 11.43 -23.97
N ALA A 52 -3.39 10.42 -23.75
CA ALA A 52 -3.80 9.08 -23.33
C ALA A 52 -4.47 9.10 -21.95
N ILE A 53 -3.84 9.76 -20.97
CA ILE A 53 -4.39 9.85 -19.60
C ILE A 53 -5.65 10.71 -19.53
N SER A 54 -5.89 11.57 -20.53
CA SER A 54 -7.13 12.36 -20.65
C SER A 54 -8.25 11.63 -21.36
N THR A 55 -7.93 10.74 -22.30
CA THR A 55 -8.89 9.98 -23.12
C THR A 55 -9.40 8.75 -22.38
N PHE A 56 -8.52 8.04 -21.66
CA PHE A 56 -8.90 6.83 -20.93
C PHE A 56 -9.22 7.16 -19.47
N ASP A 57 -10.45 6.85 -19.04
CA ASP A 57 -10.88 7.05 -17.66
C ASP A 57 -9.99 6.31 -16.65
N HIS A 58 -9.48 5.14 -17.04
CA HIS A 58 -8.57 4.33 -16.22
C HIS A 58 -7.43 3.79 -17.08
N ILE A 59 -6.20 4.23 -16.79
CA ILE A 59 -4.99 3.75 -17.45
C ILE A 59 -3.91 3.43 -16.43
N PHE A 60 -3.42 2.20 -16.48
CA PHE A 60 -2.29 1.74 -15.70
C PHE A 60 -1.02 1.89 -16.53
N VAL A 61 -0.01 2.59 -16.00
CA VAL A 61 1.23 2.90 -16.72
C VAL A 61 2.45 2.34 -15.99
N ASP A 62 3.25 1.57 -16.72
CA ASP A 62 4.61 1.17 -16.32
C ASP A 62 5.65 2.18 -16.83
N PHE A 63 6.26 2.93 -15.91
CA PHE A 63 7.41 3.77 -16.17
C PHE A 63 8.67 2.91 -16.04
N TYR A 64 9.22 2.50 -17.17
CA TYR A 64 10.30 1.51 -17.23
C TYR A 64 11.59 2.09 -17.82
N ALA A 65 12.69 1.34 -17.64
CA ALA A 65 13.94 1.53 -18.38
C ALA A 65 14.36 0.21 -19.06
N PRO A 66 14.84 0.23 -20.32
CA PRO A 66 15.12 -0.99 -21.09
C PRO A 66 16.17 -1.91 -20.46
N TRP A 67 17.12 -1.38 -19.69
CA TRP A 67 18.16 -2.17 -19.00
C TRP A 67 17.72 -2.72 -17.64
N CYS A 68 16.61 -2.23 -17.07
CA CYS A 68 16.20 -2.61 -15.72
C CYS A 68 15.70 -4.06 -15.67
N GLY A 69 16.40 -4.90 -14.88
CA GLY A 69 16.05 -6.31 -14.71
C GLY A 69 14.65 -6.54 -14.10
N HIS A 70 14.19 -5.65 -13.21
CA HIS A 70 12.84 -5.73 -12.65
C HIS A 70 11.77 -5.41 -13.71
N CYS A 71 12.00 -4.42 -14.58
CA CYS A 71 11.11 -4.09 -15.69
C CYS A 71 11.01 -5.25 -16.70
N LYS A 72 12.14 -5.86 -17.07
CA LYS A 72 12.15 -7.01 -17.99
C LYS A 72 11.33 -8.19 -17.48
N ARG A 73 11.31 -8.42 -16.16
CA ARG A 73 10.46 -9.47 -15.55
C ARG A 73 8.99 -9.09 -15.48
N LEU A 74 8.68 -7.80 -15.37
CA LEU A 74 7.31 -7.30 -15.28
C LEU A 74 6.62 -7.25 -16.65
N ALA A 75 7.34 -6.89 -17.71
CA ALA A 75 6.83 -6.78 -19.07
C ALA A 75 5.93 -7.95 -19.52
N PRO A 76 6.33 -9.24 -19.40
CA PRO A 76 5.46 -10.35 -19.81
C PRO A 76 4.20 -10.50 -18.96
N GLU A 77 4.19 -10.03 -17.70
CA GLU A 77 3.00 -10.01 -16.87
C GLU A 77 2.05 -8.88 -17.28
N LEU A 78 2.57 -7.74 -17.76
CA LEU A 78 1.74 -6.66 -18.31
C LEU A 78 1.12 -7.05 -19.65
N ASP A 79 1.84 -7.78 -20.50
CA ASP A 79 1.31 -8.31 -21.76
C ASP A 79 0.14 -9.27 -21.50
N LYS A 80 0.28 -10.18 -20.51
CA LYS A 80 -0.83 -11.04 -20.07
C LYS A 80 -1.98 -10.25 -19.47
N ALA A 81 -1.69 -9.25 -18.63
CA ALA A 81 -2.72 -8.43 -18.01
C ALA A 81 -3.53 -7.65 -19.07
N ALA A 82 -2.87 -7.10 -20.09
CA ALA A 82 -3.54 -6.43 -21.20
C ALA A 82 -4.51 -7.37 -21.93
N ALA A 83 -4.09 -8.62 -22.19
CA ALA A 83 -4.96 -9.64 -22.79
C ALA A 83 -6.19 -9.95 -21.91
N ILE A 84 -5.99 -10.17 -20.61
CA ILE A 84 -7.08 -10.48 -19.66
C ILE A 84 -8.09 -9.31 -19.60
N VAL A 85 -7.60 -8.06 -19.57
CA VAL A 85 -8.48 -6.88 -19.49
C VAL A 85 -9.24 -6.65 -20.80
N ALA A 86 -8.65 -6.93 -21.95
CA ALA A 86 -9.36 -6.84 -23.22
C ALA A 86 -10.49 -7.87 -23.38
N GLU A 87 -10.36 -9.03 -22.72
CA GLU A 87 -11.44 -10.02 -22.64
C GLU A 87 -12.55 -9.61 -21.66
N SER A 88 -12.26 -8.72 -20.71
CA SER A 88 -13.25 -8.25 -19.76
C SER A 88 -13.97 -7.00 -20.29
N LYS A 89 -15.18 -6.75 -19.77
CA LYS A 89 -15.92 -5.50 -20.05
C LYS A 89 -15.33 -4.30 -19.28
N ASP A 90 -14.19 -4.47 -18.64
CA ASP A 90 -13.59 -3.48 -17.77
C ASP A 90 -12.83 -2.45 -18.60
N ALA A 91 -13.17 -1.17 -18.45
CA ALA A 91 -12.53 -0.09 -19.19
C ALA A 91 -11.18 0.33 -18.54
N ILE A 92 -10.19 -0.58 -18.51
CA ILE A 92 -8.83 -0.28 -18.05
C ILE A 92 -7.84 -0.48 -19.20
N VAL A 93 -6.96 0.49 -19.44
CA VAL A 93 -5.86 0.34 -20.39
C VAL A 93 -4.58 0.02 -19.65
N ILE A 94 -3.82 -0.99 -20.14
CA ILE A 94 -2.46 -1.26 -19.68
C ILE A 94 -1.49 -0.59 -20.64
N ALA A 95 -0.60 0.25 -20.12
CA ALA A 95 0.33 1.04 -20.90
C ALA A 95 1.75 1.01 -20.33
N LYS A 96 2.72 1.41 -21.14
CA LYS A 96 4.12 1.55 -20.73
C LYS A 96 4.79 2.74 -21.40
N ILE A 97 5.76 3.33 -20.72
CA ILE A 97 6.57 4.44 -21.23
C ILE A 97 8.03 4.26 -20.82
N ASP A 98 8.94 4.49 -21.76
CA ASP A 98 10.38 4.52 -21.51
C ASP A 98 10.74 5.82 -20.78
N ALA A 99 10.72 5.76 -19.46
CA ALA A 99 10.95 6.91 -18.60
C ALA A 99 12.44 7.32 -18.56
N GLU A 100 13.36 6.43 -18.93
CA GLU A 100 14.77 6.80 -19.11
C GLU A 100 14.96 7.69 -20.34
N LYS A 101 14.25 7.39 -21.43
CA LYS A 101 14.25 8.22 -22.64
C LYS A 101 13.54 9.55 -22.41
N TYR A 102 12.44 9.55 -21.66
CA TYR A 102 11.55 10.70 -21.45
C TYR A 102 11.65 11.27 -20.03
N ARG A 103 12.86 11.67 -19.61
CA ARG A 103 13.16 12.05 -18.21
C ARG A 103 12.33 13.22 -17.69
N ARG A 104 12.04 14.22 -18.52
CA ARG A 104 11.22 15.38 -18.08
C ARG A 104 9.80 14.96 -17.69
N LEU A 105 9.25 14.00 -18.42
CA LEU A 105 7.95 13.42 -18.13
C LEU A 105 8.02 12.55 -16.86
N ALA A 106 9.09 11.76 -16.73
CA ALA A 106 9.36 10.99 -15.52
C ALA A 106 9.42 11.90 -14.27
N ASP A 107 10.17 12.99 -14.32
CA ASP A 107 10.30 13.98 -13.25
C ASP A 107 8.95 14.66 -12.93
N LYS A 108 8.16 15.04 -13.96
CA LYS A 108 6.81 15.61 -13.81
C LYS A 108 5.86 14.71 -13.03
N HIS A 109 6.09 13.39 -13.07
CA HIS A 109 5.28 12.39 -12.41
C HIS A 109 5.98 11.73 -11.22
N ASP A 110 7.02 12.33 -10.65
CA ASP A 110 7.72 11.83 -9.46
C ASP A 110 8.22 10.37 -9.64
N VAL A 111 8.86 10.11 -10.78
CA VAL A 111 9.46 8.80 -11.09
C VAL A 111 10.94 8.81 -10.74
N ASP A 112 11.25 8.37 -9.52
CA ASP A 112 12.63 8.33 -9.00
C ASP A 112 13.35 6.99 -9.21
N GLY A 113 12.68 6.03 -9.86
CA GLY A 113 13.26 4.71 -10.12
C GLY A 113 12.36 3.80 -10.96
N TYR A 114 12.90 2.62 -11.31
CA TYR A 114 12.24 1.73 -12.26
C TYR A 114 12.07 0.29 -11.72
N PRO A 115 10.93 -0.38 -11.99
CA PRO A 115 9.71 0.22 -12.53
C PRO A 115 9.02 1.07 -11.46
N THR A 116 8.49 2.21 -11.89
CA THR A 116 7.46 2.94 -11.12
C THR A 116 6.12 2.70 -11.81
N LEU A 117 5.14 2.25 -11.03
CA LEU A 117 3.83 1.88 -11.55
C LEU A 117 2.82 2.91 -11.06
N LYS A 118 2.00 3.44 -11.96
CA LYS A 118 0.95 4.39 -11.60
C LYS A 118 -0.36 4.02 -12.26
N ILE A 119 -1.46 4.30 -11.58
CA ILE A 119 -2.80 4.29 -12.17
C ILE A 119 -3.27 5.74 -12.30
N PHE A 120 -3.72 6.11 -13.49
CA PHE A 120 -4.39 7.37 -13.75
C PHE A 120 -5.89 7.12 -13.79
N ILE A 121 -6.63 7.85 -12.95
CA ILE A 121 -8.07 7.80 -12.87
C ILE A 121 -8.59 9.18 -13.24
N HIS A 122 -9.24 9.30 -14.40
CA HIS A 122 -9.67 10.56 -15.01
C HIS A 122 -8.51 11.58 -15.05
N GLY A 123 -7.36 11.16 -15.57
CA GLY A 123 -6.13 11.98 -15.66
C GLY A 123 -5.36 12.19 -14.36
N VAL A 124 -5.90 11.80 -13.19
CA VAL A 124 -5.22 11.97 -11.91
C VAL A 124 -4.39 10.73 -11.57
N GLY A 125 -3.06 10.89 -11.57
CA GLY A 125 -2.10 9.82 -11.27
C GLY A 125 -2.05 9.46 -9.78
N MET A 126 -1.92 8.17 -9.50
CA MET A 126 -1.66 7.62 -8.18
C MET A 126 -0.63 6.51 -8.27
N ASP A 127 0.25 6.43 -7.28
CA ASP A 127 1.21 5.35 -7.18
C ASP A 127 0.52 4.00 -6.96
N TYR A 128 1.06 2.99 -7.65
CA TYR A 128 0.63 1.61 -7.54
C TYR A 128 1.69 0.78 -6.82
N TYR A 129 1.30 0.23 -5.67
CA TYR A 129 2.13 -0.67 -4.86
C TYR A 129 1.56 -2.10 -4.78
N GLY A 130 0.52 -2.40 -5.56
CA GLY A 130 -0.17 -3.69 -5.55
C GLY A 130 0.64 -4.84 -6.21
N PRO A 131 0.00 -6.01 -6.36
CA PRO A 131 0.62 -7.19 -6.96
C PRO A 131 1.06 -6.98 -8.41
N ARG A 132 2.09 -7.72 -8.84
CA ARG A 132 2.70 -7.57 -10.17
C ARG A 132 2.52 -8.79 -11.08
N LYS A 133 1.88 -9.86 -10.59
CA LYS A 133 1.46 -11.00 -11.42
C LYS A 133 0.18 -10.64 -12.15
N ALA A 134 0.04 -11.07 -13.40
CA ALA A 134 -1.01 -10.61 -14.31
C ALA A 134 -2.43 -10.78 -13.73
N ASP A 135 -2.76 -11.96 -13.23
CA ASP A 135 -4.07 -12.30 -12.67
C ASP A 135 -4.40 -11.46 -11.43
N LEU A 136 -3.42 -11.30 -10.53
CA LEU A 136 -3.56 -10.53 -9.30
C LEU A 136 -3.59 -9.02 -9.58
N LEU A 137 -2.80 -8.55 -10.55
CA LEU A 137 -2.78 -7.16 -11.02
C LEU A 137 -4.17 -6.80 -11.57
N VAL A 138 -4.71 -7.59 -12.50
CA VAL A 138 -6.04 -7.34 -13.05
C VAL A 138 -7.11 -7.36 -11.97
N ARG A 139 -7.07 -8.34 -11.06
CA ARG A 139 -8.00 -8.38 -9.91
C ARG A 139 -7.91 -7.12 -9.04
N TYR A 140 -6.70 -6.63 -8.78
CA TYR A 140 -6.50 -5.40 -8.01
C TYR A 140 -7.06 -4.18 -8.78
N LEU A 141 -6.78 -4.08 -10.08
CA LEU A 141 -7.20 -2.96 -10.92
C LEU A 141 -8.72 -2.87 -11.10
N LYS A 142 -9.42 -4.02 -11.14
CA LYS A 142 -10.90 -4.10 -11.21
C LYS A 142 -11.59 -3.26 -10.13
N LYS A 143 -10.95 -3.04 -8.98
CA LYS A 143 -11.47 -2.18 -7.92
C LYS A 143 -11.83 -0.78 -8.38
N PHE A 144 -10.99 -0.22 -9.25
CA PHE A 144 -11.07 1.19 -9.63
C PHE A 144 -12.19 1.44 -10.65
N VAL A 145 -12.51 0.45 -11.48
CA VAL A 145 -13.56 0.53 -12.52
C VAL A 145 -14.91 -0.04 -12.14
N ALA A 146 -14.98 -0.83 -11.07
CA ALA A 146 -16.24 -1.34 -10.56
C ALA A 146 -17.25 -0.22 -10.28
N PRO A 147 -18.56 -0.48 -10.17
CA PRO A 147 -19.50 0.51 -9.66
C PRO A 147 -19.12 0.96 -8.23
N ASN A 148 -19.65 2.10 -7.78
CA ASN A 148 -19.41 2.53 -6.39
C ASN A 148 -20.08 1.58 -5.41
N VAL A 149 -21.32 1.19 -5.68
CA VAL A 149 -22.07 0.18 -4.94
C VAL A 149 -22.55 -0.86 -5.94
N ALA A 150 -22.22 -2.13 -5.72
CA ALA A 150 -22.79 -3.24 -6.49
C ALA A 150 -24.14 -3.67 -5.90
N THR A 151 -25.04 -4.18 -6.75
CA THR A 151 -26.36 -4.68 -6.33
C THR A 151 -26.39 -6.19 -6.55
N LEU A 152 -26.71 -6.92 -5.48
CA LEU A 152 -26.60 -8.38 -5.42
C LEU A 152 -27.98 -8.97 -5.09
N ASP A 153 -28.55 -9.72 -6.03
CA ASP A 153 -29.94 -10.19 -5.94
C ASP A 153 -30.05 -11.69 -5.54
N SER A 154 -28.94 -12.35 -5.22
CA SER A 154 -28.93 -13.76 -4.80
C SER A 154 -27.65 -14.15 -4.03
N ASP A 155 -27.70 -15.29 -3.35
CA ASP A 155 -26.55 -15.92 -2.68
C ASP A 155 -25.36 -16.13 -3.63
N SER A 156 -25.62 -16.56 -4.88
CA SER A 156 -24.57 -16.75 -5.89
C SER A 156 -23.89 -15.42 -6.22
N ALA A 157 -24.68 -14.36 -6.42
CA ALA A 157 -24.14 -13.03 -6.70
C ALA A 157 -23.29 -12.50 -5.54
N ILE A 158 -23.70 -12.76 -4.29
CA ILE A 158 -22.91 -12.40 -3.10
C ILE A 158 -21.58 -13.14 -3.07
N LYS A 159 -21.61 -14.46 -3.30
CA LYS A 159 -20.40 -15.29 -3.34
C LYS A 159 -19.45 -14.83 -4.44
N GLU A 160 -19.95 -14.68 -5.67
CA GLU A 160 -19.16 -14.24 -6.82
C GLU A 160 -18.54 -12.86 -6.59
N PHE A 161 -19.28 -11.93 -5.98
CA PHE A 161 -18.77 -10.61 -5.63
C PHE A 161 -17.63 -10.68 -4.61
N VAL A 162 -17.79 -11.45 -3.53
CA VAL A 162 -16.75 -11.58 -2.48
C VAL A 162 -15.51 -12.30 -3.03
N GLU A 163 -15.67 -13.36 -3.81
CA GLU A 163 -14.56 -14.08 -4.45
C GLU A 163 -13.82 -13.19 -5.47
N GLY A 164 -14.58 -12.43 -6.28
CA GLY A 164 -14.06 -11.50 -7.27
C GLY A 164 -13.33 -10.30 -6.66
N ALA A 165 -13.85 -9.76 -5.55
CA ALA A 165 -13.22 -8.68 -4.79
C ALA A 165 -11.84 -9.07 -4.25
N GLY A 166 -11.62 -10.36 -3.98
CA GLY A 166 -10.34 -10.89 -3.54
C GLY A 166 -9.96 -10.44 -2.14
N THR A 167 -8.65 -10.31 -1.89
CA THR A 167 -8.13 -10.12 -0.52
C THR A 167 -7.40 -8.81 -0.26
N PHE A 168 -7.35 -7.92 -1.26
CA PHE A 168 -6.56 -6.69 -1.19
C PHE A 168 -7.29 -5.52 -0.52
N PHE A 169 -8.62 -5.55 -0.49
CA PHE A 169 -9.44 -4.47 0.03
C PHE A 169 -10.53 -5.04 0.94
N PRO A 170 -10.89 -4.34 2.04
CA PRO A 170 -12.08 -4.69 2.80
C PRO A 170 -13.35 -4.54 1.96
N ILE A 171 -14.37 -5.30 2.34
CA ILE A 171 -15.66 -5.40 1.66
C ILE A 171 -16.77 -5.04 2.64
N TYR A 172 -17.68 -4.18 2.22
CA TYR A 172 -18.87 -3.79 3.00
C TYR A 172 -20.13 -4.23 2.26
N LEU A 173 -20.89 -5.13 2.88
CA LEU A 173 -22.13 -5.72 2.35
C LEU A 173 -23.34 -5.22 3.15
N GLY A 174 -24.19 -4.41 2.52
CA GLY A 174 -25.45 -3.96 3.09
C GLY A 174 -26.59 -4.91 2.79
N PHE A 175 -26.92 -5.81 3.73
CA PHE A 175 -28.05 -6.73 3.62
C PHE A 175 -29.36 -5.99 3.92
N GLY A 176 -30.27 -5.95 2.95
CA GLY A 176 -31.54 -5.24 3.08
C GLY A 176 -31.41 -3.70 3.13
N LEU A 177 -30.27 -3.16 2.69
CA LEU A 177 -30.04 -1.72 2.57
C LEU A 177 -30.27 -1.24 1.14
N ASP A 178 -30.75 -0.01 1.00
CA ASP A 178 -30.78 0.69 -0.29
C ASP A 178 -29.38 1.23 -0.63
N GLU A 179 -29.05 1.22 -1.93
CA GLU A 179 -27.77 1.72 -2.46
C GLU A 179 -27.47 3.16 -2.01
N SER A 180 -28.51 4.00 -1.95
CA SER A 180 -28.43 5.40 -1.52
C SER A 180 -27.83 5.55 -0.12
N THR A 181 -28.12 4.61 0.78
CA THR A 181 -27.68 4.59 2.19
C THR A 181 -26.16 4.63 2.33
N ILE A 182 -25.43 3.98 1.41
CA ILE A 182 -23.97 3.87 1.45
C ILE A 182 -23.27 4.52 0.26
N SER A 183 -24.02 5.07 -0.69
CA SER A 183 -23.49 5.60 -1.96
C SER A 183 -22.43 6.71 -1.78
N ASN A 184 -22.70 7.70 -0.93
CA ASN A 184 -21.75 8.79 -0.64
C ASN A 184 -20.44 8.25 -0.04
N LEU A 185 -20.54 7.31 0.89
CA LEU A 185 -19.40 6.68 1.54
C LEU A 185 -18.62 5.76 0.58
N ALA A 186 -19.33 5.08 -0.32
CA ALA A 186 -18.72 4.27 -1.36
C ALA A 186 -17.91 5.12 -2.36
N VAL A 187 -18.38 6.33 -2.67
CA VAL A 187 -17.60 7.33 -3.44
C VAL A 187 -16.38 7.78 -2.63
N LYS A 188 -16.58 8.20 -1.37
CA LYS A 188 -15.51 8.66 -0.46
C LYS A 188 -14.39 7.62 -0.32
N TYR A 189 -14.74 6.34 -0.21
CA TYR A 189 -13.81 5.23 0.02
C TYR A 189 -13.57 4.37 -1.22
N LYS A 190 -13.84 4.89 -2.42
CA LYS A 190 -13.69 4.15 -3.69
C LYS A 190 -12.34 3.46 -3.85
N LYS A 191 -11.27 4.10 -3.40
CA LYS A 191 -9.89 3.62 -3.51
C LYS A 191 -9.45 2.70 -2.36
N LYS A 192 -10.31 2.52 -1.34
CA LYS A 192 -9.97 1.84 -0.08
C LYS A 192 -10.85 0.62 0.22
N ALA A 193 -12.07 0.53 -0.32
CA ALA A 193 -12.99 -0.57 0.00
C ALA A 193 -14.03 -0.87 -1.08
N TRP A 194 -14.47 -2.12 -1.13
CA TRP A 194 -15.60 -2.58 -1.92
C TRP A 194 -16.91 -2.34 -1.18
N PHE A 195 -17.95 -1.97 -1.92
CA PHE A 195 -19.29 -1.76 -1.37
C PHE A 195 -20.32 -2.47 -2.23
N ALA A 196 -21.25 -3.15 -1.59
CA ALA A 196 -22.41 -3.73 -2.25
C ALA A 196 -23.62 -3.71 -1.32
N VAL A 197 -24.81 -3.78 -1.91
CA VAL A 197 -26.05 -4.09 -1.20
C VAL A 197 -26.62 -5.40 -1.71
N ALA A 198 -27.12 -6.21 -0.78
CA ALA A 198 -27.77 -7.48 -1.07
C ALA A 198 -29.28 -7.32 -0.89
N LYS A 199 -30.03 -7.44 -2.00
CA LYS A 199 -31.50 -7.39 -2.04
C LYS A 199 -32.13 -8.77 -1.92
N GLY A 200 -31.41 -9.82 -2.31
CA GLY A 200 -31.82 -11.21 -2.15
C GLY A 200 -30.72 -12.02 -1.46
N PHE A 201 -31.07 -12.66 -0.34
CA PHE A 201 -30.18 -13.53 0.43
C PHE A 201 -30.99 -14.56 1.22
N SER A 202 -30.43 -15.75 1.43
CA SER A 202 -31.02 -16.81 2.26
C SER A 202 -30.60 -16.73 3.73
N GLU A 203 -31.24 -17.53 4.59
CA GLU A 203 -30.82 -17.74 5.98
C GLU A 203 -29.41 -18.36 6.08
N ASP A 204 -28.98 -19.18 5.11
CA ASP A 204 -27.63 -19.73 5.07
C ASP A 204 -26.58 -18.62 4.89
N VAL A 205 -26.88 -17.62 4.08
CA VAL A 205 -26.03 -16.41 3.95
C VAL A 205 -26.01 -15.61 5.25
N MET A 206 -27.14 -15.51 5.95
CA MET A 206 -27.19 -14.87 7.28
C MET A 206 -26.27 -15.57 8.28
N LEU A 207 -26.29 -16.91 8.30
CA LEU A 207 -25.38 -17.72 9.12
C LEU A 207 -23.92 -17.57 8.70
N GLN A 208 -23.63 -17.57 7.40
CA GLN A 208 -22.26 -17.42 6.87
C GLN A 208 -21.64 -16.07 7.26
N TYR A 209 -22.42 -14.99 7.20
CA TYR A 209 -21.97 -13.64 7.53
C TYR A 209 -22.34 -13.21 8.95
N ASN A 210 -22.69 -14.17 9.82
CA ASN A 210 -22.95 -13.98 11.25
C ASN A 210 -23.86 -12.77 11.57
N PHE A 211 -25.00 -12.67 10.90
CA PHE A 211 -26.04 -11.70 11.25
C PHE A 211 -27.40 -12.36 11.40
N ASP A 212 -28.25 -11.83 12.28
CA ASP A 212 -29.52 -12.47 12.68
C ASP A 212 -30.77 -11.68 12.25
N LYS A 213 -30.59 -10.47 11.73
CA LYS A 213 -31.66 -9.61 11.24
C LYS A 213 -31.18 -8.67 10.15
N ALA A 214 -32.10 -8.26 9.27
CA ALA A 214 -31.90 -7.20 8.30
C ALA A 214 -32.77 -5.97 8.68
N PRO A 215 -32.35 -4.74 8.34
CA PRO A 215 -31.10 -4.41 7.65
C PRO A 215 -29.85 -4.61 8.52
N ALA A 216 -28.74 -4.96 7.87
CA ALA A 216 -27.42 -5.10 8.49
C ALA A 216 -26.32 -4.68 7.50
N LEU A 217 -25.26 -4.07 8.01
CA LEU A 217 -24.05 -3.79 7.25
C LEU A 217 -22.92 -4.68 7.78
N VAL A 218 -22.43 -5.60 6.96
CA VAL A 218 -21.34 -6.50 7.30
C VAL A 218 -20.05 -5.97 6.69
N SER A 219 -19.01 -5.80 7.50
CA SER A 219 -17.64 -5.57 7.03
C SER A 219 -16.88 -6.89 7.01
N ILE A 220 -16.18 -7.18 5.93
CA ILE A 220 -15.27 -8.31 5.78
C ILE A 220 -13.89 -7.73 5.49
N ASN A 221 -12.89 -8.13 6.27
CA ASN A 221 -11.51 -7.79 6.00
C ASN A 221 -10.74 -9.09 5.68
N PRO A 222 -10.60 -9.43 4.39
CA PRO A 222 -10.00 -10.71 4.01
C PRO A 222 -8.51 -10.81 4.38
N THR A 223 -7.80 -9.68 4.43
CA THR A 223 -6.38 -9.65 4.81
C THR A 223 -6.16 -10.17 6.23
N TYR A 224 -7.07 -9.85 7.15
CA TYR A 224 -6.97 -10.22 8.56
C TYR A 224 -7.93 -11.33 8.97
N ASN A 225 -8.74 -11.82 8.03
CA ASN A 225 -9.82 -12.78 8.28
C ASN A 225 -10.74 -12.32 9.43
N GLU A 226 -11.14 -11.04 9.39
CA GLU A 226 -12.05 -10.44 10.37
C GLU A 226 -13.37 -10.06 9.72
N GLN A 227 -14.44 -10.16 10.50
CA GLN A 227 -15.78 -9.78 10.10
C GLN A 227 -16.50 -9.10 11.26
N ASN A 228 -17.25 -8.05 10.96
CA ASN A 228 -18.06 -7.34 11.95
C ASN A 228 -19.41 -6.97 11.33
N THR A 229 -20.44 -6.89 12.17
CA THR A 229 -21.81 -6.59 11.75
C THR A 229 -22.30 -5.33 12.45
N PHE A 230 -22.91 -4.43 11.69
CA PHE A 230 -23.52 -3.20 12.17
C PHE A 230 -25.02 -3.20 11.90
N TYR A 231 -25.81 -3.04 12.97
CA TYR A 231 -27.28 -3.06 12.90
C TYR A 231 -27.91 -1.66 12.90
N GLY A 232 -27.10 -0.62 12.68
CA GLY A 232 -27.54 0.76 12.67
C GLY A 232 -27.25 1.51 13.98
N PRO A 233 -27.66 2.79 14.06
CA PRO A 233 -28.47 3.52 13.06
C PRO A 233 -27.78 3.69 11.70
N PHE A 234 -28.54 3.57 10.60
CA PHE A 234 -28.02 3.66 9.22
C PHE A 234 -27.98 5.10 8.70
N GLU A 235 -27.41 5.99 9.50
CA GLU A 235 -27.13 7.37 9.11
C GLU A 235 -25.66 7.51 8.73
N GLU A 236 -25.33 8.44 7.83
CA GLU A 236 -24.02 8.53 7.19
C GLU A 236 -22.87 8.61 8.21
N GLU A 237 -23.03 9.37 9.31
CA GLU A 237 -22.01 9.52 10.36
C GLU A 237 -21.65 8.19 11.05
N PHE A 238 -22.66 7.39 11.40
CA PHE A 238 -22.44 6.13 12.10
C PHE A 238 -21.90 5.05 11.16
N ILE A 239 -22.34 5.06 9.90
CA ILE A 239 -21.79 4.16 8.87
C ILE A 239 -20.34 4.54 8.57
N ASP A 240 -20.02 5.83 8.45
CA ASP A 240 -18.65 6.32 8.26
C ASP A 240 -17.73 5.88 9.40
N THR A 241 -18.23 6.00 10.63
CA THR A 241 -17.53 5.52 11.84
C THR A 241 -17.32 4.01 11.78
N PHE A 242 -18.34 3.23 11.43
CA PHE A 242 -18.21 1.78 11.29
C PHE A 242 -17.20 1.39 10.20
N ILE A 243 -17.23 2.03 9.03
CA ILE A 243 -16.27 1.77 7.94
C ILE A 243 -14.85 2.09 8.40
N THR A 244 -14.64 3.27 8.97
CA THR A 244 -13.30 3.70 9.40
C THR A 244 -12.73 2.79 10.48
N GLN A 245 -13.55 2.35 11.43
CA GLN A 245 -13.15 1.41 12.48
C GLN A 245 -12.79 0.01 11.97
N ASN A 246 -13.23 -0.38 10.78
CA ASN A 246 -13.03 -1.72 10.22
C ASN A 246 -12.04 -1.75 9.03
N PHE A 247 -11.40 -0.62 8.68
CA PHE A 247 -10.25 -0.63 7.76
C PHE A 247 -9.05 -1.41 8.31
N LEU A 248 -8.89 -1.39 9.63
CA LEU A 248 -7.84 -2.08 10.35
C LEU A 248 -8.46 -3.20 11.20
N PRO A 249 -7.72 -4.28 11.48
CA PRO A 249 -8.18 -5.32 12.37
C PRO A 249 -8.23 -4.79 13.80
N LEU A 250 -8.95 -5.48 14.68
CA LEU A 250 -9.05 -5.11 16.09
C LEU A 250 -7.68 -5.00 16.78
N ALA A 251 -6.76 -5.91 16.45
CA ALA A 251 -5.36 -5.85 16.86
C ALA A 251 -4.50 -5.76 15.60
N VAL A 252 -3.85 -4.62 15.41
CA VAL A 252 -3.15 -4.24 14.18
C VAL A 252 -1.70 -4.72 14.22
N PRO A 253 -1.26 -5.59 13.28
CA PRO A 253 0.17 -5.89 13.15
C PRO A 253 0.90 -4.65 12.67
N MET A 254 1.91 -4.18 13.40
CA MET A 254 2.70 -3.03 12.99
C MET A 254 3.68 -3.42 11.90
N ASN A 255 3.56 -2.75 10.76
CA ASN A 255 4.47 -2.84 9.62
C ASN A 255 4.38 -1.52 8.83
N HIS A 256 5.23 -1.35 7.83
CA HIS A 256 5.24 -0.13 7.03
C HIS A 256 3.88 0.24 6.41
N ASP A 257 3.06 -0.75 6.03
CA ASP A 257 1.77 -0.50 5.40
C ASP A 257 0.70 -0.10 6.42
N THR A 258 0.65 -0.74 7.58
CA THR A 258 -0.29 -0.36 8.64
C THR A 258 0.07 1.00 9.24
N LEU A 259 1.35 1.36 9.35
CA LEU A 259 1.77 2.71 9.76
C LEU A 259 1.28 3.79 8.78
N LYS A 260 1.32 3.54 7.46
CA LYS A 260 0.78 4.49 6.46
C LYS A 260 -0.72 4.71 6.63
N ILE A 261 -1.46 3.66 6.96
CA ILE A 261 -2.91 3.75 7.21
C ILE A 261 -3.18 4.53 8.51
N LEU A 262 -2.35 4.30 9.54
CA LEU A 262 -2.47 4.93 10.86
C LEU A 262 -2.02 6.39 10.91
N LYS A 263 -1.24 6.86 9.92
CA LYS A 263 -0.71 8.24 9.87
C LYS A 263 -1.78 9.31 10.08
N ASP A 264 -2.98 9.11 9.55
CA ASP A 264 -4.09 10.07 9.63
C ASP A 264 -5.09 9.72 10.76
N ASP A 265 -4.85 8.65 11.53
CA ASP A 265 -5.68 8.27 12.68
C ASP A 265 -5.26 9.06 13.92
N LYS A 266 -6.22 9.69 14.58
CA LYS A 266 -5.97 10.56 15.74
C LYS A 266 -6.00 9.81 17.07
N ARG A 267 -6.41 8.54 17.07
CA ARG A 267 -6.49 7.73 18.29
C ARG A 267 -5.10 7.37 18.76
N LYS A 268 -4.93 7.29 20.09
CA LYS A 268 -3.68 6.78 20.68
C LYS A 268 -3.58 5.27 20.42
N ILE A 269 -2.35 4.78 20.24
CA ILE A 269 -2.05 3.39 19.91
C ILE A 269 -1.55 2.68 21.17
N VAL A 270 -2.31 1.72 21.68
CA VAL A 270 -1.82 0.73 22.65
C VAL A 270 -0.94 -0.24 21.88
N LEU A 271 0.37 -0.03 21.91
CA LEU A 271 1.35 -0.85 21.21
C LEU A 271 1.88 -1.93 22.16
N THR A 272 1.58 -3.19 21.85
CA THR A 272 2.12 -4.35 22.57
C THR A 272 3.32 -4.93 21.82
N ILE A 273 4.46 -4.97 22.50
CA ILE A 273 5.71 -5.52 21.97
C ILE A 273 5.89 -6.94 22.54
N VAL A 274 6.11 -7.90 21.64
CA VAL A 274 6.35 -9.30 21.97
C VAL A 274 7.69 -9.76 21.39
N GLU A 275 8.25 -10.87 21.87
CA GLU A 275 9.51 -11.40 21.33
C GLU A 275 9.32 -11.86 19.86
N ASP A 276 8.30 -12.68 19.64
CA ASP A 276 7.94 -13.24 18.34
C ASP A 276 6.41 -13.33 18.24
N GLU A 277 5.83 -12.59 17.30
CA GLU A 277 4.37 -12.54 17.15
C GLU A 277 3.77 -13.83 16.58
N LEU A 278 4.61 -14.74 16.04
CA LEU A 278 4.18 -16.01 15.47
C LEU A 278 4.06 -17.13 16.51
N GLU A 279 4.63 -16.95 17.71
CA GLU A 279 4.56 -17.92 18.82
C GLU A 279 3.14 -18.05 19.39
N GLU A 280 2.79 -19.24 19.88
CA GLU A 280 1.43 -19.54 20.39
C GLU A 280 1.01 -18.60 21.53
N LYS A 281 1.91 -18.34 22.49
CA LYS A 281 1.66 -17.42 23.59
C LYS A 281 1.35 -16.00 23.11
N SER A 282 2.07 -15.51 22.10
CA SER A 282 1.83 -14.21 21.49
C SER A 282 0.48 -14.18 20.79
N ARG A 283 0.10 -15.24 20.08
CA ARG A 283 -1.23 -15.34 19.45
C ARG A 283 -2.36 -15.35 20.48
N ASN A 284 -2.17 -15.98 21.64
CA ASN A 284 -3.15 -15.94 22.72
C ASN A 284 -3.27 -14.54 23.33
N LEU A 285 -2.15 -13.85 23.56
CA LEU A 285 -2.16 -12.44 23.96
C LEU A 285 -2.86 -11.56 22.92
N ILE A 286 -2.58 -11.74 21.63
CA ILE A 286 -3.23 -10.98 20.54
C ILE A 286 -4.75 -11.19 20.56
N LYS A 287 -5.26 -12.40 20.87
CA LYS A 287 -6.72 -12.61 21.03
C LYS A 287 -7.28 -11.76 22.18
N LEU A 288 -6.55 -11.65 23.30
CA LEU A 288 -6.95 -10.79 24.42
C LEU A 288 -6.92 -9.31 24.03
N LEU A 289 -5.90 -8.87 23.27
CA LEU A 289 -5.83 -7.52 22.73
C LEU A 289 -7.02 -7.22 21.81
N LYS A 290 -7.44 -8.17 20.95
CA LYS A 290 -8.64 -8.01 20.12
C LYS A 290 -9.91 -7.83 20.96
N ALA A 291 -10.05 -8.60 22.03
CA ALA A 291 -11.18 -8.47 22.96
C ALA A 291 -11.15 -7.13 23.71
N ALA A 292 -9.98 -6.63 24.10
CA ALA A 292 -9.84 -5.31 24.69
C ALA A 292 -10.16 -4.19 23.68
N ALA A 293 -9.68 -4.32 22.45
CA ALA A 293 -9.91 -3.35 21.37
C ALA A 293 -11.38 -3.21 21.01
N SER A 294 -12.15 -4.30 21.03
CA SER A 294 -13.58 -4.26 20.73
C SER A 294 -14.37 -3.41 21.74
N ALA A 295 -13.93 -3.40 23.01
CA ALA A 295 -14.52 -2.61 24.09
C ALA A 295 -13.93 -1.18 24.22
N ASN A 296 -12.80 -0.88 23.56
CA ASN A 296 -12.07 0.38 23.70
C ASN A 296 -11.74 0.97 22.33
N ARG A 297 -12.78 1.23 21.51
CA ARG A 297 -12.66 1.72 20.11
C ARG A 297 -12.09 3.14 20.00
N ASP A 298 -12.03 3.87 21.11
CA ASP A 298 -11.33 5.16 21.27
C ASP A 298 -9.80 5.04 21.15
N LEU A 299 -9.27 3.82 21.22
CA LEU A 299 -7.86 3.49 21.07
C LEU A 299 -7.65 2.53 19.88
N VAL A 300 -6.45 2.55 19.32
CA VAL A 300 -5.96 1.52 18.39
C VAL A 300 -5.13 0.53 19.20
N PHE A 301 -5.36 -0.77 19.02
CA PHE A 301 -4.49 -1.79 19.61
C PHE A 301 -3.56 -2.30 18.52
N GLY A 302 -2.26 -2.09 18.70
CA GLY A 302 -1.21 -2.53 17.79
C GLY A 302 -0.34 -3.58 18.45
N TYR A 303 0.28 -4.45 17.66
CA TYR A 303 1.32 -5.34 18.14
C TYR A 303 2.49 -5.44 17.19
N VAL A 304 3.67 -5.75 17.73
CA VAL A 304 4.87 -6.00 16.93
C VAL A 304 5.74 -7.04 17.63
N GLY A 305 6.22 -8.02 16.87
CA GLY A 305 7.27 -8.91 17.34
C GLY A 305 8.68 -8.37 17.06
N VAL A 306 9.58 -8.49 18.03
CA VAL A 306 11.00 -8.10 17.87
C VAL A 306 11.67 -8.89 16.73
N LYS A 307 11.34 -10.17 16.55
CA LYS A 307 11.85 -10.96 15.43
C LYS A 307 11.34 -10.49 14.06
N GLN A 308 10.16 -9.85 14.02
CA GLN A 308 9.53 -9.37 12.79
C GLN A 308 9.98 -7.95 12.43
N TRP A 309 10.13 -7.07 13.43
CA TRP A 309 10.54 -5.69 13.20
C TRP A 309 11.32 -5.08 14.38
N GLY A 310 12.49 -5.66 14.66
CA GLY A 310 13.33 -5.28 15.80
C GLY A 310 13.70 -3.81 15.86
N GLU A 311 14.08 -3.18 14.73
CA GLU A 311 14.41 -1.74 14.68
C GLU A 311 13.25 -0.85 15.17
N PHE A 312 12.02 -1.18 14.78
CA PHE A 312 10.84 -0.47 15.23
C PHE A 312 10.55 -0.76 16.71
N ALA A 313 10.61 -2.03 17.14
CA ALA A 313 10.37 -2.40 18.54
C ALA A 313 11.40 -1.78 19.51
N ASP A 314 12.66 -1.71 19.09
CA ASP A 314 13.78 -1.12 19.84
C ASP A 314 13.63 0.41 19.99
N SER A 315 12.78 1.05 19.19
CA SER A 315 12.50 2.49 19.31
C SER A 315 11.68 2.84 20.56
N PHE A 316 11.11 1.85 21.25
CA PHE A 316 10.24 2.06 22.41
C PHE A 316 10.91 1.66 23.74
N GLY A 317 12.07 2.22 24.07
CA GLY A 317 12.70 2.14 25.40
C GLY A 317 14.12 1.59 25.42
N ASP A 318 14.85 1.84 26.53
CA ASP A 318 16.32 1.72 26.62
C ASP A 318 16.94 0.33 26.42
N ASN A 319 16.13 -0.74 26.31
CA ASN A 319 16.57 -2.12 26.07
C ASN A 319 15.41 -2.93 25.47
N GLY A 320 15.09 -2.74 24.18
CA GLY A 320 13.92 -3.30 23.49
C GLY A 320 13.64 -4.80 23.61
N LYS A 321 14.55 -5.58 24.22
CA LYS A 321 14.46 -7.03 24.43
C LYS A 321 14.22 -7.47 25.89
N LYS A 322 14.25 -6.57 26.88
CA LYS A 322 14.02 -6.93 28.28
C LYS A 322 12.55 -6.76 28.64
N ASN A 323 12.00 -7.71 29.40
CA ASN A 323 10.63 -7.66 29.96
C ASN A 323 9.50 -7.70 28.91
N LEU A 324 9.61 -8.55 27.91
CA LEU A 324 8.51 -8.85 26.98
C LEU A 324 7.63 -9.99 27.52
N PRO A 325 6.32 -10.00 27.22
CA PRO A 325 5.57 -8.97 26.51
C PRO A 325 5.33 -7.71 27.37
N ARG A 326 5.15 -6.56 26.72
CA ARG A 326 4.81 -5.29 27.39
C ARG A 326 3.98 -4.39 26.48
N SER A 327 3.24 -3.45 27.06
CA SER A 327 2.45 -2.48 26.31
C SER A 327 2.86 -1.04 26.64
N VAL A 328 2.74 -0.16 25.65
CA VAL A 328 2.89 1.30 25.80
C VAL A 328 1.73 2.00 25.11
N VAL A 329 1.44 3.25 25.48
CA VAL A 329 0.49 4.08 24.75
C VAL A 329 1.24 5.11 23.91
N TRP A 330 1.30 4.87 22.61
CA TRP A 330 1.98 5.71 21.64
C TRP A 330 1.03 6.72 21.00
N ASP A 331 1.53 7.91 20.70
CA ASP A 331 0.76 8.95 20.04
C ASP A 331 0.70 8.86 18.52
N GLY A 332 1.47 7.94 17.92
CA GLY A 332 1.61 7.81 16.47
C GLY A 332 2.72 8.69 15.89
N ASP A 333 3.52 9.37 16.72
CA ASP A 333 4.64 10.20 16.31
C ASP A 333 5.88 9.94 17.19
N GLU A 334 6.41 10.94 17.90
CA GLU A 334 7.66 10.83 18.66
C GLU A 334 7.46 10.49 20.15
N GLU A 335 6.24 10.49 20.66
CA GLU A 335 5.98 10.39 22.10
C GLU A 335 5.17 9.16 22.48
N TYR A 336 5.58 8.49 23.56
CA TYR A 336 4.82 7.38 24.12
C TYR A 336 4.77 7.43 25.64
N HIS A 337 3.77 6.77 26.20
CA HIS A 337 3.50 6.69 27.63
C HIS A 337 3.73 5.28 28.12
N VAL A 338 4.52 5.14 29.18
CA VAL A 338 4.65 3.90 29.95
C VAL A 338 3.69 3.99 31.12
N VAL A 339 2.80 3.00 31.27
CA VAL A 339 1.88 2.94 32.42
C VAL A 339 2.61 2.35 33.62
N LEU A 340 2.63 3.11 34.72
CA LEU A 340 3.35 2.74 35.94
C LEU A 340 2.73 1.50 36.59
N GLY A 341 3.57 0.51 36.91
CA GLY A 341 3.15 -0.78 37.45
C GLY A 341 2.62 -1.76 36.40
N SER A 342 2.79 -1.47 35.11
CA SER A 342 2.42 -2.34 33.99
C SER A 342 3.54 -2.41 32.94
N GLU A 343 4.80 -2.27 33.39
CA GLU A 343 5.99 -2.21 32.53
C GLU A 343 6.33 -3.58 31.89
N ARG A 344 5.75 -4.66 32.43
CA ARG A 344 5.86 -6.03 31.95
C ARG A 344 4.50 -6.70 32.10
N MET A 345 4.21 -7.64 31.21
CA MET A 345 3.08 -8.53 31.35
C MET A 345 3.56 -9.95 31.63
N GLU A 346 3.11 -10.54 32.72
CA GLU A 346 3.32 -11.97 32.99
C GLU A 346 2.42 -12.82 32.09
N GLU A 347 2.77 -14.10 31.88
CA GLU A 347 1.97 -15.01 31.05
C GLU A 347 0.62 -15.37 31.68
N GLU A 348 0.53 -15.37 33.01
CA GLU A 348 -0.71 -15.63 33.75
C GLU A 348 -1.57 -14.35 33.87
N ASP A 349 -2.89 -14.50 33.76
CA ASP A 349 -3.87 -13.42 33.99
C ASP A 349 -3.67 -12.16 33.11
N GLN A 350 -3.23 -12.34 31.87
CA GLN A 350 -2.99 -11.25 30.92
C GLN A 350 -4.23 -10.38 30.67
N GLY A 351 -5.44 -10.93 30.75
CA GLY A 351 -6.68 -10.16 30.59
C GLY A 351 -6.87 -9.09 31.68
N THR A 352 -6.60 -9.45 32.93
CA THR A 352 -6.64 -8.51 34.06
C THR A 352 -5.53 -7.47 33.93
N GLN A 353 -4.32 -7.89 33.54
CA GLN A 353 -3.20 -6.98 33.34
C GLN A 353 -3.46 -5.95 32.23
N ILE A 354 -4.09 -6.35 31.11
CA ILE A 354 -4.52 -5.41 30.06
C ILE A 354 -5.53 -4.40 30.62
N SER A 355 -6.50 -4.86 31.41
CA SER A 355 -7.51 -4.00 32.01
C SER A 355 -6.89 -2.98 32.96
N GLN A 356 -5.99 -3.43 33.84
CA GLN A 356 -5.24 -2.56 34.77
C GLN A 356 -4.35 -1.55 34.04
N PHE A 357 -3.71 -1.95 32.94
CA PHE A 357 -2.92 -1.06 32.09
C PHE A 357 -3.79 0.08 31.53
N LEU A 358 -4.96 -0.26 30.97
CA LEU A 358 -5.89 0.75 30.41
C LEU A 358 -6.44 1.68 31.49
N GLU A 359 -6.79 1.15 32.67
CA GLU A 359 -7.20 1.96 33.81
C GLU A 359 -6.08 2.88 34.30
N GLY A 360 -4.84 2.39 34.37
CA GLY A 360 -3.66 3.18 34.71
C GLY A 360 -3.43 4.34 33.74
N PHE A 361 -3.52 4.06 32.44
CA PHE A 361 -3.45 5.08 31.40
C PHE A 361 -4.57 6.13 31.55
N ARG A 362 -5.83 5.71 31.68
CA ARG A 362 -6.98 6.61 31.84
C ARG A 362 -6.92 7.44 33.12
N ALA A 363 -6.31 6.91 34.17
CA ALA A 363 -6.05 7.62 35.42
C ALA A 363 -4.84 8.57 35.36
N GLY A 364 -4.12 8.63 34.23
CA GLY A 364 -2.93 9.47 34.07
C GLY A 364 -1.70 8.97 34.83
N ARG A 365 -1.69 7.69 35.27
CA ARG A 365 -0.56 7.07 35.97
C ARG A 365 0.50 6.62 34.96
N THR A 366 1.12 7.58 34.30
CA THR A 366 2.04 7.33 33.19
C THR A 366 3.30 8.16 33.27
N ASP A 367 4.41 7.57 32.83
CA ASP A 367 5.63 8.29 32.50
C ASP A 367 5.70 8.54 31.00
N LYS A 368 5.79 9.81 30.61
CA LYS A 368 5.98 10.22 29.22
C LYS A 368 7.43 10.02 28.79
N ARG A 369 7.63 9.44 27.61
CA ARG A 369 8.94 9.17 27.01
C ARG A 369 8.94 9.55 25.53
N GLN A 370 10.13 9.68 24.97
CA GLN A 370 10.32 9.85 23.53
C GLN A 370 10.88 8.58 22.92
N ILE A 371 10.50 8.31 21.67
CA ILE A 371 11.07 7.19 20.92
C ILE A 371 12.58 7.37 20.74
N SER A 372 13.31 6.27 20.84
CA SER A 372 14.76 6.23 20.64
C SER A 372 15.08 5.71 19.26
N GLY A 373 15.29 6.58 18.26
CA GLY A 373 15.60 6.13 16.91
C GLY A 373 14.98 7.01 15.82
N PRO A 374 14.77 6.47 14.61
CA PRO A 374 14.11 7.19 13.53
C PRO A 374 12.70 7.62 13.95
N SER A 375 12.27 8.82 13.56
CA SER A 375 10.90 9.25 13.82
C SER A 375 9.88 8.37 13.09
N PHE A 376 8.62 8.41 13.50
CA PHE A 376 7.52 7.73 12.81
C PHE A 376 7.51 8.02 11.30
N MET A 377 7.69 9.29 10.93
CA MET A 377 7.79 9.72 9.55
C MET A 377 9.01 9.12 8.83
N SER A 378 10.11 8.88 9.55
CA SER A 378 11.23 8.14 9.00
C SER A 378 10.88 6.69 8.73
N PHE A 379 10.15 5.97 9.58
CA PHE A 379 9.70 4.60 9.29
C PHE A 379 8.74 4.53 8.09
N ILE A 380 7.88 5.53 7.92
CA ILE A 380 7.01 5.65 6.73
C ILE A 380 7.84 5.88 5.47
N ASN A 381 8.81 6.80 5.53
CA ASN A 381 9.61 7.24 4.39
C ASN A 381 10.83 6.34 4.12
N SER A 382 11.22 5.47 5.05
CA SER A 382 12.44 4.64 4.99
C SER A 382 12.42 3.61 3.85
N LEU A 383 11.25 3.27 3.30
CA LEU A 383 11.16 2.51 2.04
C LEU A 383 11.83 3.24 0.85
N ILE A 384 12.01 4.56 0.94
CA ILE A 384 12.74 5.40 -0.03
C ILE A 384 14.23 5.47 0.36
N GLY A 385 14.53 5.63 1.65
CA GLY A 385 15.90 5.79 2.17
C GLY A 385 16.75 4.52 2.14
N VAL A 386 16.17 3.35 2.41
CA VAL A 386 16.92 2.07 2.43
C VAL A 386 17.45 1.71 1.05
N ARG A 387 16.71 2.04 -0.03
CA ARG A 387 17.20 1.90 -1.40
C ARG A 387 18.37 2.84 -1.69
N LEU A 388 18.31 4.08 -1.21
CA LEU A 388 19.41 5.05 -1.31
C LEU A 388 20.66 4.58 -0.55
N VAL A 389 20.51 4.00 0.64
CA VAL A 389 21.62 3.44 1.42
C VAL A 389 22.21 2.22 0.73
N TYR A 390 21.40 1.29 0.21
CA TYR A 390 21.91 0.16 -0.58
C TYR A 390 22.60 0.61 -1.86
N ILE A 391 22.09 1.64 -2.54
CA ILE A 391 22.74 2.25 -3.71
C ILE A 391 24.07 2.88 -3.29
N LEU A 392 24.14 3.58 -2.16
CA LEU A 392 25.37 4.22 -1.69
C LEU A 392 26.42 3.17 -1.29
N VAL A 393 26.02 2.13 -0.58
CA VAL A 393 26.88 1.00 -0.22
C VAL A 393 27.35 0.25 -1.47
N PHE A 394 26.48 0.06 -2.46
CA PHE A 394 26.83 -0.54 -3.74
C PHE A 394 27.81 0.36 -4.53
N LEU A 395 27.57 1.66 -4.59
CA LEU A 395 28.47 2.62 -5.25
C LEU A 395 29.83 2.70 -4.58
N VAL A 396 29.88 2.68 -3.24
CA VAL A 396 31.14 2.63 -2.48
C VAL A 396 31.87 1.30 -2.73
N GLY A 397 31.15 0.18 -2.77
CA GLY A 397 31.71 -1.13 -3.10
C GLY A 397 32.28 -1.19 -4.52
N VAL A 398 31.55 -0.66 -5.51
CA VAL A 398 32.00 -0.54 -6.91
C VAL A 398 33.22 0.39 -7.02
N PHE A 399 33.20 1.52 -6.32
CA PHE A 399 34.33 2.45 -6.29
C PHE A 399 35.59 1.82 -5.67
N MET A 400 35.45 1.09 -4.56
CA MET A 400 36.55 0.33 -3.95
C MET A 400 37.08 -0.76 -4.90
N LEU A 401 36.19 -1.43 -5.65
CA LEU A 401 36.59 -2.42 -6.66
C LEU A 401 37.39 -1.78 -7.81
N ILE A 402 36.95 -0.62 -8.30
CA ILE A 402 37.65 0.15 -9.34
C ILE A 402 39.03 0.60 -8.83
N GLN A 403 39.11 1.10 -7.58
CA GLN A 403 40.40 1.47 -6.99
C GLN A 403 41.36 0.27 -6.82
N SER A 404 40.82 -0.92 -6.57
CA SER A 404 41.60 -2.16 -6.49
C SER A 404 42.16 -2.56 -7.87
N ILE A 405 41.34 -2.45 -8.93
CA ILE A 405 41.74 -2.79 -10.30
C ILE A 405 42.72 -1.75 -10.89
N CYS A 406 42.62 -0.48 -10.48
CA CYS A 406 43.52 0.59 -10.93
C CYS A 406 44.86 0.64 -10.18
N LYS A 407 45.10 -0.22 -9.19
CA LYS A 407 46.42 -0.41 -8.57
C LYS A 407 47.19 -1.51 -9.31
N GLU A 408 47.68 -1.21 -10.51
CA GLU A 408 48.82 -1.94 -11.06
C GLU A 408 50.11 -1.22 -10.65
N GLU A 409 50.98 -1.93 -9.93
CA GLU A 409 52.30 -1.45 -9.50
C GLU A 409 53.22 -1.23 -10.71
N PRO A 410 54.11 -0.21 -10.69
CA PRO A 410 55.02 0.04 -11.79
C PRO A 410 56.06 -1.08 -11.92
N LEU A 411 56.18 -1.63 -13.13
CA LEU A 411 57.22 -2.57 -13.56
C LEU A 411 58.62 -2.09 -13.15
N THR A 412 59.22 -2.75 -12.16
CA THR A 412 60.65 -2.64 -11.85
C THR A 412 61.43 -3.58 -12.75
N VAL A 413 62.18 -2.99 -13.69
CA VAL A 413 63.17 -3.71 -14.51
C VAL A 413 64.35 -4.07 -13.60
N GLY A 414 64.51 -5.36 -13.31
CA GLY A 414 65.61 -5.91 -12.51
C GLY A 414 66.46 -6.88 -13.33
N THR A 415 67.76 -6.63 -13.28
CA THR A 415 68.86 -7.16 -14.10
C THR A 415 69.03 -8.68 -14.05
N ARG A 416 69.47 -9.24 -15.18
CA ARG A 416 69.76 -10.65 -15.43
C ARG A 416 71.19 -10.94 -14.98
N ASP A 417 71.38 -11.75 -13.94
CA ASP A 417 72.65 -12.42 -13.66
C ASP A 417 72.45 -13.94 -13.60
N SER A 418 73.35 -14.61 -14.31
CA SER A 418 73.54 -16.04 -14.51
C SER A 418 73.96 -16.79 -13.24
N VAL A 419 73.60 -18.08 -13.14
CA VAL A 419 74.52 -19.24 -12.90
C VAL A 419 73.72 -20.56 -12.80
N ASP A 420 74.36 -21.61 -13.33
CA ASP A 420 74.08 -23.06 -13.44
C ASP A 420 73.24 -23.79 -12.37
N HIS A 421 72.45 -24.81 -12.79
CA HIS A 421 72.92 -26.20 -12.91
C HIS A 421 71.82 -27.20 -13.38
N THR A 422 72.25 -28.00 -14.36
CA THR A 422 71.93 -29.40 -14.74
C THR A 422 71.02 -30.25 -13.83
N THR A 423 70.02 -30.94 -14.41
CA THR A 423 69.96 -32.42 -14.62
C THR A 423 68.52 -32.93 -14.78
N THR A 424 68.22 -33.42 -15.99
CA THR A 424 67.49 -34.65 -16.39
C THR A 424 66.65 -35.38 -15.32
N THR A 425 65.39 -35.73 -15.63
CA THR A 425 65.01 -37.07 -16.18
C THR A 425 63.49 -37.23 -16.31
N THR A 426 63.12 -37.71 -17.49
CA THR A 426 61.88 -38.29 -18.00
C THR A 426 61.28 -39.38 -17.09
N THR A 427 59.96 -39.50 -17.02
CA THR A 427 59.26 -40.81 -17.20
C THR A 427 57.74 -40.60 -17.23
N ALA A 428 57.12 -41.21 -18.25
CA ALA A 428 55.69 -41.44 -18.38
C ALA A 428 55.50 -42.94 -18.63
N SER A 429 54.55 -43.56 -17.92
CA SER A 429 53.73 -44.73 -18.30
C SER A 429 52.98 -45.20 -17.04
N GLU A 430 51.66 -45.05 -17.00
CA GLU A 430 50.68 -46.13 -17.18
C GLU A 430 50.72 -47.27 -16.13
N GLY A 431 49.57 -47.51 -15.49
CA GLY A 431 49.36 -48.59 -14.53
C GLY A 431 47.89 -48.68 -14.11
N GLU A 432 47.20 -49.60 -14.75
CA GLU A 432 45.78 -49.96 -14.67
C GLU A 432 45.37 -50.67 -13.35
N ARG A 433 44.05 -50.64 -13.08
CA ARG A 433 43.17 -51.73 -12.57
C ARG A 433 42.83 -51.92 -11.07
N THR A 434 41.50 -51.77 -10.86
CA THR A 434 40.50 -52.77 -10.37
C THR A 434 39.97 -52.79 -8.93
N ARG A 435 38.62 -52.74 -8.90
CA ARG A 435 37.61 -53.58 -8.20
C ARG A 435 37.01 -53.14 -6.85
N ASP A 436 35.69 -52.86 -6.96
CA ASP A 436 34.54 -53.42 -6.23
C ASP A 436 34.57 -53.58 -4.70
N LYS A 437 33.58 -52.96 -4.01
CA LYS A 437 32.44 -53.68 -3.39
C LYS A 437 31.42 -52.75 -2.68
N GLU A 438 30.14 -53.11 -2.86
CA GLU A 438 28.98 -53.10 -1.93
C GLU A 438 29.01 -52.16 -0.70
N ASP A 439 28.13 -51.14 -0.65
CA ASP A 439 26.78 -51.14 -0.04
C ASP A 439 26.03 -49.85 -0.38
#